data_AF-A0A2C2VBU5-F1
#
_entry.id   AF-A0A2C2VBU5-F1
#
_cell.length_a   1.000
_cell.length_b   1.000
_cell.length_c   1.000
_cell.angle_alpha   90.00
_cell.angle_beta   90.00
_cell.angle_gamma   90.00
#
_symmetry.space_group_name_H-M   'P 1'
#
loop_
_entity.id
_entity.type
_entity.pdbx_description
1 polymer ?
#
loop_
_entity_poly.entity_id
_entity_poly.type
_entity_poly.pdbx_seq_one_letter_code
_entity_poly.pdbx_strand_id
1 'polypeptide(L)'
;MKLLIRFLFFIFGLAMMTFGVCMTIEVADIGVGAWDALNVILTEKVGLSVGKWVMIDGAVLVIVVSLLLKKRPDLLSLLTIIIIGSLVDFWLGTVFELFEVNELMGKIGMLLMGILIIGFGASIYIQAKFPQSPIDNFMLAIK
;
A
#
# COMPACT_ATOMS: atom_id res chain seq x y z
N MET A 1 18.05 21.52 2.35
CA MET A 1 16.95 21.47 3.35
C MET A 1 15.58 21.17 2.76
N LYS A 2 15.07 21.90 1.74
CA LYS A 2 13.71 21.67 1.20
C LYS A 2 13.45 20.25 0.67
N LEU A 3 14.45 19.61 0.04
CA LEU A 3 14.32 18.26 -0.50
C LEU A 3 14.26 17.19 0.60
N LEU A 4 15.14 17.28 1.60
CA LEU A 4 15.17 16.36 2.75
C LEU A 4 13.82 16.35 3.48
N ILE A 5 13.26 17.54 3.72
CA ILE A 5 11.95 17.66 4.39
C ILE A 5 10.86 16.97 3.57
N ARG A 6 10.79 17.24 2.26
CA ARG A 6 9.81 16.57 1.36
C ARG A 6 9.99 15.06 1.34
N PHE A 7 11.24 14.57 1.36
CA PHE A 7 11.54 13.15 1.41
C PHE A 7 11.07 12.51 2.72
N LEU A 8 11.30 13.18 3.86
CA LEU A 8 10.79 12.73 5.16
C LEU A 8 9.25 12.69 5.17
N PHE A 9 8.57 13.70 4.62
CA PHE A 9 7.11 13.67 4.46
C PHE A 9 6.65 12.51 3.56
N PHE A 10 7.37 12.23 2.49
CA PHE A 10 7.06 11.10 1.61
C PHE A 10 7.15 9.77 2.36
N ILE A 11 8.27 9.50 3.05
CA ILE A 11 8.46 8.26 3.82
C ILE A 11 7.44 8.16 4.96
N PHE A 12 7.20 9.26 5.68
CA PHE A 12 6.21 9.29 6.75
C PHE A 12 4.79 9.04 6.24
N GLY A 13 4.42 9.66 5.10
CA GLY A 13 3.13 9.43 4.45
C GLY A 13 2.94 7.98 4.02
N LEU A 14 3.97 7.36 3.43
CA LEU A 14 3.96 5.94 3.07
C LEU A 14 3.85 5.03 4.30
N ALA A 15 4.62 5.30 5.36
CA ALA A 15 4.57 4.55 6.60
C ALA A 15 3.18 4.61 7.25
N MET A 16 2.59 5.81 7.31
CA MET A 16 1.24 6.00 7.84
C MET A 16 0.17 5.33 6.96
N MET A 17 0.26 5.48 5.64
CA MET A 17 -0.67 4.85 4.70
C MET A 17 -0.62 3.32 4.82
N THR A 18 0.58 2.73 4.77
CA THR A 18 0.76 1.27 4.88
C THR A 18 0.35 0.73 6.23
N PHE A 19 0.55 1.48 7.31
CA PHE A 19 0.04 1.12 8.63
C PHE A 19 -1.49 1.01 8.62
N GLY A 20 -2.18 2.00 8.05
CA GLY A 20 -3.64 1.96 7.89
C GLY A 20 -4.11 0.81 6.99
N VAL A 21 -3.38 0.50 5.91
CA VAL A 21 -3.65 -0.67 5.06
C VAL A 21 -3.59 -1.95 5.89
N CYS A 22 -2.54 -2.14 6.67
CA CYS A 22 -2.39 -3.32 7.52
C CYS A 22 -3.51 -3.44 8.55
N MET A 23 -3.99 -2.32 9.11
CA MET A 23 -5.17 -2.34 9.98
C MET A 23 -6.41 -2.91 9.29
N THR A 24 -6.61 -2.63 7.99
CA THR A 24 -7.74 -3.17 7.23
C THR A 24 -7.54 -4.62 6.82
N ILE A 25 -6.29 -5.03 6.59
CA ILE A 25 -5.93 -6.43 6.31
C ILE A 25 -6.23 -7.33 7.52
N GLU A 26 -5.92 -6.89 8.74
CA GLU A 26 -6.20 -7.67 9.96
C GLU A 26 -7.70 -7.95 10.18
N VAL A 27 -8.56 -7.09 9.63
CA VAL A 27 -10.03 -7.22 9.74
C VAL A 27 -10.66 -7.47 8.37
N ALA A 28 -9.92 -8.14 7.48
CA ALA A 28 -10.33 -8.37 6.09
C ALA A 28 -11.67 -9.13 5.96
N ASP A 29 -12.12 -9.86 6.98
CA ASP A 29 -13.41 -10.55 6.98
C ASP A 29 -14.62 -9.61 6.94
N ILE A 30 -14.46 -8.36 7.39
CA ILE A 30 -15.51 -7.33 7.30
C ILE A 30 -15.25 -6.29 6.22
N GLY A 31 -14.04 -6.24 5.65
CA GLY A 31 -13.72 -5.39 4.51
C GLY A 31 -12.24 -5.04 4.40
N VAL A 32 -11.75 -4.99 3.17
CA VAL A 32 -10.36 -4.65 2.81
C VAL A 32 -10.31 -4.13 1.37
N GLY A 33 -9.29 -3.33 1.02
CA GLY A 33 -9.12 -2.80 -0.34
C GLY A 33 -8.98 -3.91 -1.39
N ALA A 34 -9.47 -3.70 -2.62
CA ALA A 34 -9.49 -4.75 -3.64
C ALA A 34 -8.10 -5.31 -4.01
N TRP A 35 -7.09 -4.42 -4.11
CA TRP A 35 -5.70 -4.83 -4.34
C TRP A 35 -5.13 -5.58 -3.14
N ASP A 36 -5.42 -5.13 -1.93
CA ASP A 36 -4.96 -5.77 -0.70
C ASP A 36 -5.61 -7.15 -0.51
N ALA A 37 -6.91 -7.27 -0.82
CA ALA A 37 -7.63 -8.54 -0.83
C ALA A 37 -7.00 -9.53 -1.82
N LEU A 38 -6.66 -9.09 -3.03
CA LEU A 38 -5.94 -9.91 -4.01
C LEU A 38 -4.62 -10.43 -3.41
N ASN A 39 -3.82 -9.56 -2.80
CA ASN A 39 -2.54 -9.92 -2.19
C ASN A 39 -2.70 -10.90 -1.02
N VAL A 40 -3.73 -10.72 -0.17
CA VAL A 40 -4.05 -11.65 0.93
C VAL A 40 -4.42 -13.03 0.39
N ILE A 41 -5.33 -13.10 -0.58
CA ILE A 41 -5.75 -14.39 -1.15
C ILE A 41 -4.60 -15.08 -1.89
N LEU A 42 -3.75 -14.33 -2.61
CA LEU A 42 -2.56 -14.89 -3.25
C LEU A 42 -1.56 -15.42 -2.22
N THR A 43 -1.39 -14.74 -1.10
CA THR A 43 -0.60 -15.21 0.04
C THR A 43 -1.13 -16.55 0.56
N GLU A 44 -2.45 -16.68 0.75
CA GLU A 44 -3.08 -17.93 1.23
C GLU A 44 -3.02 -19.08 0.21
N LYS A 45 -3.17 -18.80 -1.09
CA LYS A 45 -3.29 -19.83 -2.14
C LYS A 45 -1.97 -20.21 -2.78
N VAL A 46 -1.06 -19.26 -2.96
CA VAL A 46 0.18 -19.42 -3.72
C VAL A 46 1.40 -19.36 -2.80
N GLY A 47 1.27 -18.78 -1.60
CA GLY A 47 2.38 -18.52 -0.68
C GLY A 47 3.02 -17.15 -0.94
N LEU A 48 4.18 -16.89 -0.33
CA LEU A 48 4.82 -15.56 -0.18
C LEU A 48 4.11 -14.66 0.83
N SER A 49 4.73 -13.55 1.20
CA SER A 49 4.15 -12.55 2.09
C SER A 49 3.32 -11.54 1.29
N VAL A 50 2.38 -10.86 1.97
CA VAL A 50 1.53 -9.83 1.37
C VAL A 50 2.37 -8.74 0.69
N GLY A 51 3.44 -8.28 1.35
CA GLY A 51 4.34 -7.27 0.82
C GLY A 51 5.09 -7.71 -0.44
N LYS A 52 5.43 -9.00 -0.57
CA LYS A 52 6.02 -9.53 -1.83
C LYS A 52 5.01 -9.50 -2.97
N TRP A 53 3.75 -9.85 -2.71
CA TRP A 53 2.70 -9.72 -3.72
C TRP A 53 2.47 -8.28 -4.13
N VAL A 54 2.46 -7.34 -3.18
CA VAL A 54 2.43 -5.90 -3.48
C VAL A 54 3.55 -5.48 -4.43
N MET A 55 4.78 -5.98 -4.23
CA MET A 55 5.92 -5.68 -5.12
C MET A 55 5.76 -6.32 -6.51
N ILE A 56 5.29 -7.56 -6.58
CA ILE A 56 5.07 -8.29 -7.84
C ILE A 56 3.97 -7.60 -8.66
N ASP A 57 2.82 -7.34 -8.04
CA ASP A 57 1.68 -6.67 -8.68
C ASP A 57 2.06 -5.26 -9.14
N GLY A 58 2.80 -4.52 -8.31
CA GLY A 58 3.34 -3.22 -8.72
C GLY A 58 4.26 -3.31 -9.93
N ALA A 59 5.16 -4.31 -9.97
CA ALA A 59 6.03 -4.52 -11.12
C ALA A 59 5.26 -4.86 -12.40
N VAL A 60 4.23 -5.70 -12.29
CA VAL A 60 3.30 -6.01 -13.39
C VAL A 60 2.59 -4.73 -13.84
N LEU A 61 2.08 -3.93 -12.91
CA LEU A 61 1.38 -2.68 -13.23
C LEU A 61 2.29 -1.65 -13.92
N VAL A 62 3.56 -1.54 -13.53
CA VAL A 62 4.51 -0.66 -14.25
C VAL A 62 4.61 -1.06 -15.72
N ILE A 63 4.67 -2.36 -16.02
CA ILE A 63 4.72 -2.86 -17.40
C ILE A 63 3.40 -2.54 -18.11
N VAL A 64 2.25 -2.83 -17.50
CA VAL A 64 0.93 -2.56 -18.06
C VAL A 64 0.76 -1.07 -18.38
N VAL A 65 1.07 -0.18 -17.43
CA VAL A 65 1.00 1.28 -17.62
C VAL A 65 1.93 1.75 -18.72
N SER A 66 3.16 1.20 -18.79
CA SER A 66 4.12 1.56 -19.84
C SER A 66 3.61 1.21 -21.24
N LEU A 67 2.92 0.06 -21.38
CA LEU A 67 2.30 -0.38 -22.63
C LEU A 67 1.09 0.48 -22.99
N LEU A 68 0.20 0.75 -22.03
CA LEU A 68 -0.99 1.59 -22.23
C LEU A 68 -0.62 3.02 -22.67
N LEU A 69 0.38 3.61 -22.01
CA LEU A 69 0.84 4.97 -22.30
C LEU A 69 1.88 5.06 -23.42
N LYS A 70 2.33 3.92 -23.96
CA LYS A 70 3.43 3.82 -24.95
C LYS A 70 4.68 4.60 -24.52
N LYS A 71 5.02 4.51 -23.24
CA LYS A 71 6.16 5.18 -22.62
C LYS A 71 7.10 4.17 -21.97
N ARG A 72 8.32 4.61 -21.65
CA ARG A 72 9.26 3.76 -20.92
C ARG A 72 8.73 3.45 -19.51
N PRO A 73 8.98 2.24 -18.98
CA PRO A 73 8.65 1.88 -17.60
C PRO A 73 9.19 2.91 -16.60
N ASP A 74 8.34 3.35 -15.68
CA ASP A 74 8.75 4.25 -14.61
C ASP A 74 9.45 3.47 -13.50
N LEU A 75 10.77 3.33 -13.62
CA LEU A 75 11.59 2.64 -12.62
C LEU A 75 11.56 3.30 -11.24
N LEU A 76 11.20 4.58 -11.15
CA LEU A 76 11.12 5.25 -9.86
C LEU A 76 9.85 4.83 -9.09
N SER A 77 8.76 4.52 -9.78
CA SER A 77 7.56 3.95 -9.17
C SER A 77 7.80 2.55 -8.59
N LEU A 78 8.75 1.78 -9.14
CA LEU A 78 9.19 0.50 -8.56
C LEU A 78 9.86 0.70 -7.20
N LEU A 79 10.64 1.78 -7.02
CA LEU A 79 11.23 2.07 -5.71
C LEU A 79 10.14 2.35 -4.68
N THR A 80 9.11 3.10 -5.05
CA THR A 80 7.95 3.37 -4.19
C THR A 80 7.24 2.07 -3.79
N ILE A 81 6.98 1.15 -4.72
CA ILE A 81 6.31 -0.11 -4.38
C ILE A 81 7.18 -1.05 -3.54
N ILE A 82 8.50 -1.04 -3.73
CA ILE A 82 9.43 -1.79 -2.86
C ILE A 82 9.36 -1.26 -1.43
N ILE A 83 9.31 0.06 -1.25
CA ILE A 83 9.15 0.67 0.09
C ILE A 83 7.80 0.28 0.69
N ILE A 84 6.70 0.39 -0.08
CA ILE A 84 5.35 0.03 0.36
C ILE A 84 5.30 -1.44 0.78
N GLY A 85 5.74 -2.36 -0.09
CA GLY A 85 5.73 -3.79 0.21
C GLY A 85 6.58 -4.15 1.42
N SER A 86 7.75 -3.51 1.58
CA SER A 86 8.61 -3.75 2.75
C SER A 86 7.98 -3.25 4.04
N LEU A 87 7.30 -2.10 4.00
CA LEU A 87 6.58 -1.56 5.16
C LEU A 87 5.37 -2.42 5.52
N VAL A 88 4.62 -2.92 4.53
CA VAL A 88 3.49 -3.84 4.77
C VAL A 88 3.97 -5.10 5.47
N ASP A 89 5.02 -5.76 4.96
CA ASP A 89 5.59 -6.95 5.61
C ASP A 89 6.10 -6.64 7.02
N PHE A 90 6.72 -5.48 7.21
CA PHE A 90 7.18 -5.03 8.52
C PHE A 90 6.02 -4.85 9.50
N TRP A 91 4.95 -4.14 9.13
CA TRP A 91 3.81 -3.90 10.02
C TRP A 91 3.08 -5.18 10.38
N LEU A 92 2.77 -6.02 9.38
CA LEU A 92 2.08 -7.29 9.60
C LEU A 92 2.91 -8.23 10.48
N GLY A 93 4.20 -8.39 10.17
CA GLY A 93 5.09 -9.31 10.90
C GLY A 93 5.72 -8.76 12.19
N THR A 94 5.34 -7.56 12.66
CA THR A 94 5.86 -7.02 13.93
C THR A 94 4.80 -6.42 14.82
N VAL A 95 3.97 -5.53 14.27
CA VAL A 95 2.93 -4.85 15.02
C VAL A 95 1.71 -5.76 15.08
N PHE A 96 1.15 -6.12 13.93
CA PHE A 96 -0.14 -6.78 13.89
C PHE A 96 -0.13 -8.26 14.28
N GLU A 97 1.03 -8.93 14.27
CA GLU A 97 1.19 -10.25 14.89
C GLU A 97 0.79 -10.29 16.38
N LEU A 98 0.82 -9.14 17.06
CA LEU A 98 0.45 -9.01 18.48
C LEU A 98 -0.98 -8.49 18.69
N PHE A 99 -1.72 -8.13 17.63
CA PHE A 99 -3.05 -7.51 17.71
C PHE A 99 -4.12 -8.38 17.06
N GLU A 100 -4.73 -9.28 17.84
CA GLU A 100 -5.95 -9.97 17.42
C GLU A 100 -7.20 -9.23 17.90
N VAL A 101 -8.03 -8.78 16.96
CA VAL A 101 -9.31 -8.12 17.26
C VAL A 101 -10.46 -9.05 16.93
N ASN A 102 -11.01 -9.72 17.95
CA ASN A 102 -12.07 -10.70 17.77
C ASN A 102 -13.49 -10.10 17.83
N GLU A 103 -13.68 -9.01 18.57
CA GLU A 103 -15.00 -8.39 18.72
C GLU A 103 -15.40 -7.56 17.49
N LEU A 104 -16.62 -7.77 16.99
CA LEU A 104 -17.13 -7.08 15.80
C LEU A 104 -17.06 -5.54 15.92
N MET A 105 -17.39 -4.98 17.09
CA MET A 105 -17.30 -3.53 17.31
C MET A 105 -15.84 -3.03 17.23
N GLY A 106 -14.90 -3.83 17.76
CA GLY A 106 -13.47 -3.57 17.63
C GLY A 106 -13.02 -3.60 16.17
N LYS A 107 -13.47 -4.61 15.41
CA LYS A 107 -13.16 -4.72 13.98
C LYS A 107 -13.67 -3.52 13.19
N ILE A 108 -14.93 -3.11 13.40
CA ILE A 108 -15.51 -1.92 12.75
C ILE A 108 -14.70 -0.68 13.11
N GLY A 109 -14.33 -0.49 14.38
CA GLY A 109 -13.49 0.62 14.82
C GLY A 109 -12.13 0.62 14.12
N MET A 110 -11.49 -0.54 14.04
CA MET A 110 -10.19 -0.71 13.39
C MET A 110 -10.27 -0.44 11.88
N LEU A 111 -11.30 -0.94 11.20
CA LEU A 111 -11.53 -0.71 9.78
C LEU A 111 -11.73 0.79 9.49
N LEU A 112 -12.59 1.47 10.25
CA LEU A 112 -12.85 2.90 10.08
C LEU A 112 -11.59 3.73 10.33
N MET A 113 -10.84 3.42 11.39
CA MET A 113 -9.57 4.08 11.68
C MET A 113 -8.53 3.82 10.60
N GLY A 114 -8.43 2.57 10.12
CA GLY A 114 -7.56 2.18 9.02
C GLY A 114 -7.84 3.02 7.77
N ILE A 115 -9.11 3.12 7.36
CA ILE A 115 -9.53 3.94 6.20
C ILE A 115 -9.14 5.42 6.37
N LEU A 116 -9.37 6.01 7.54
CA LEU A 116 -9.01 7.41 7.81
C LEU A 116 -7.49 7.61 7.75
N ILE A 117 -6.72 6.69 8.33
CA ILE A 117 -5.25 6.72 8.33
C ILE A 117 -4.71 6.55 6.91
N ILE A 118 -5.27 5.65 6.10
CA ILE A 118 -4.94 5.47 4.68
C ILE A 118 -5.14 6.79 3.95
N GLY A 119 -6.32 7.42 4.08
CA GLY A 119 -6.62 8.69 3.41
C GLY A 119 -5.66 9.81 3.79
N PHE A 120 -5.34 9.92 5.08
CA PHE A 120 -4.41 10.95 5.57
C PHE A 120 -2.97 10.68 5.10
N GLY A 121 -2.47 9.45 5.25
CA GLY A 121 -1.15 9.04 4.75
C GLY A 121 -1.02 9.22 3.23
N ALA A 122 -2.07 8.86 2.49
CA ALA A 122 -2.16 9.07 1.05
C ALA A 122 -2.01 10.54 0.67
N SER A 123 -2.76 11.42 1.36
CA SER A 123 -2.68 12.86 1.12
C SER A 123 -1.28 13.44 1.37
N ILE A 124 -0.53 12.91 2.34
CA ILE A 124 0.82 13.38 2.67
C ILE A 124 1.83 12.94 1.59
N TYR A 125 1.84 11.66 1.20
CA TYR A 125 2.86 11.19 0.24
C TYR A 125 2.64 11.77 -1.15
N ILE A 126 1.38 11.93 -1.60
CA ILE A 126 1.06 12.52 -2.90
C ILE A 126 1.52 13.99 -2.95
N GLN A 127 1.30 14.75 -1.87
CA GLN A 127 1.72 16.16 -1.79
C GLN A 127 3.24 16.33 -1.79
N ALA A 128 4.00 15.32 -1.40
CA ALA A 128 5.47 15.36 -1.42
C ALA A 128 6.03 15.47 -2.87
N LYS A 129 5.20 15.22 -3.90
CA LYS A 129 5.53 15.20 -5.34
C LYS A 129 6.76 14.35 -5.67
N PHE A 130 6.84 13.20 -5.02
CA PHE A 130 7.74 12.11 -5.35
C PHE A 130 7.01 11.11 -6.28
N PRO A 131 7.73 10.14 -6.87
CA PRO A 131 7.16 9.11 -7.73
C PRO A 131 5.99 8.38 -7.05
N GLN A 132 4.84 8.37 -7.72
CA GLN A 132 3.62 7.73 -7.22
C GLN A 132 3.68 6.21 -7.37
N SER A 133 2.78 5.50 -6.69
CA SER A 133 2.67 4.06 -6.82
C SER A 133 2.27 3.68 -8.26
N PRO A 134 2.71 2.52 -8.79
CA PRO A 134 2.22 2.00 -10.07
C PRO A 134 0.69 1.92 -10.15
N ILE A 135 0.02 1.69 -9.01
CA ILE A 135 -1.44 1.67 -8.89
C ILE A 135 -2.03 3.05 -9.19
N ASP A 136 -1.47 4.11 -8.62
CA ASP A 136 -1.93 5.48 -8.85
C ASP A 136 -1.77 5.87 -10.32
N ASN A 137 -0.60 5.53 -10.90
CA ASN A 137 -0.31 5.76 -12.30
C ASN A 137 -1.29 5.01 -13.21
N PHE A 138 -1.68 3.79 -12.83
CA PHE A 138 -2.66 2.99 -13.56
C PHE A 138 -4.05 3.63 -13.52
N MET A 139 -4.50 4.10 -12.35
CA MET A 139 -5.78 4.80 -12.21
C MET A 139 -5.84 6.09 -13.06
N LEU A 140 -4.71 6.80 -13.19
CA LEU A 140 -4.63 8.00 -14.04
C LEU A 140 -4.48 7.69 -15.54
N ALA A 141 -3.98 6.50 -15.89
CA ALA A 141 -3.76 6.07 -17.27
C ALA A 141 -5.05 5.60 -17.97
N ILE A 142 -5.98 5.01 -17.20
CA ILE A 142 -7.28 4.57 -17.70
C ILE A 142 -8.27 5.74 -17.57
N LYS A 143 -8.73 6.26 -18.70
CA LYS A 143 -9.77 7.31 -18.78
C LYS A 143 -11.11 6.73 -19.17
#